data_AF-A0A1I1I3E8-F1
#
_entry.id   AF-A0A1I1I3E8-F1
#
_cell.length_a   1.000
_cell.length_b   1.000
_cell.length_c   1.000
_cell.angle_alpha   90.00
_cell.angle_beta   90.00
_cell.angle_gamma   90.00
#
_symmetry.space_group_name_H-M   'P 1'
#
loop_
_entity.id
_entity.type
_entity.pdbx_description
1 polymer ?
#
loop_
_entity_poly.entity_id
_entity_poly.type
_entity_poly.pdbx_seq_one_letter_code
_entity_poly.pdbx_strand_id
1 'polypeptide(L)'
;MAGNEKKIIIVLAITSIIAIIGAQIYRTATAFHYEDHLDEVVISVDGNDLTLREFGYYIYTTEEFVQKQALLYDPEDPLHWWNTHFSAGLDSQFISELAMKTAINTYLSHIIYYNEAQRAGMALNTSQEETAFKEATELYSKMSDFNRERTGLNEVLIYSVIRRRDLGAKYAEYLALNMDFSGFDDEPGALLAGDGDYFQNVILPQHTVVKNEKLIKHLKIGRITVNNR
;
A
#
# COMPACT_ATOMS: atom_id res chain seq x y z
N MET A 1 22.62 2.53 -56.20
CA MET A 1 21.39 2.32 -55.40
C MET A 1 20.19 2.56 -56.29
N ALA A 2 19.54 1.48 -56.68
CA ALA A 2 18.40 1.52 -57.61
C ALA A 2 17.21 2.23 -56.94
N GLY A 3 16.41 2.97 -57.71
CA GLY A 3 15.30 3.78 -57.18
C GLY A 3 14.26 3.01 -56.34
N ASN A 4 14.22 1.68 -56.46
CA ASN A 4 13.36 0.80 -55.66
C ASN A 4 13.88 0.57 -54.24
N GLU A 5 15.20 0.45 -54.05
CA GLU A 5 15.82 0.26 -52.72
C GLU A 5 15.56 1.48 -51.83
N LYS A 6 15.70 2.69 -52.39
CA LYS A 6 15.41 3.94 -51.68
C LYS A 6 13.93 4.05 -51.29
N LYS A 7 13.00 3.62 -52.15
CA LYS A 7 11.56 3.61 -51.83
C LYS A 7 11.23 2.62 -50.72
N ILE A 8 11.81 1.42 -50.74
CA ILE A 8 11.63 0.42 -49.69
C ILE A 8 12.15 0.94 -48.35
N ILE A 9 13.34 1.56 -48.33
CA ILE A 9 13.91 2.17 -47.11
C ILE A 9 13.00 3.28 -46.57
N ILE A 10 12.47 4.15 -47.44
CA ILE A 10 11.54 5.23 -47.02
C ILE A 10 10.25 4.65 -46.44
N VAL A 11 9.66 3.63 -47.08
CA VAL A 11 8.44 2.99 -46.57
C VAL A 11 8.69 2.35 -45.20
N LEU A 12 9.79 1.61 -45.03
CA LEU A 12 10.15 0.99 -43.74
C LEU A 12 10.39 2.03 -42.64
N ALA A 13 11.03 3.16 -42.98
CA ALA A 13 11.22 4.26 -42.04
C ALA A 13 9.88 4.85 -41.60
N ILE A 14 8.96 5.11 -42.54
CA ILE A 14 7.62 5.65 -42.25
C ILE A 14 6.81 4.68 -41.40
N THR A 15 6.78 3.37 -41.73
CA THR A 15 6.04 2.38 -40.94
C THR A 15 6.60 2.25 -39.52
N SER A 16 7.94 2.32 -39.37
CA SER A 16 8.59 2.27 -38.06
C SER A 16 8.23 3.51 -37.21
N ILE A 17 8.22 4.70 -37.81
CA ILE A 17 7.80 5.94 -37.13
C ILE A 17 6.34 5.84 -36.69
N ILE A 18 5.44 5.37 -37.56
CA ILE A 18 4.02 5.19 -37.22
C ILE A 18 3.86 4.18 -36.07
N ALA A 19 4.60 3.07 -36.08
CA ALA A 19 4.58 2.09 -35.00
C ALA A 19 5.08 2.67 -33.66
N ILE A 20 6.14 3.48 -33.68
CA ILE A 20 6.67 4.16 -32.49
C ILE A 20 5.65 5.15 -31.94
N ILE A 21 5.06 5.99 -32.79
CA ILE A 21 4.03 6.96 -32.39
C ILE A 21 2.81 6.22 -31.84
N GLY A 22 2.36 5.15 -32.52
CA GLY A 22 1.25 4.31 -32.06
C GLY A 22 1.53 3.69 -30.70
N ALA A 23 2.75 3.19 -30.46
CA ALA A 23 3.17 2.66 -29.17
C ALA A 23 3.23 3.74 -28.08
N GLN A 24 3.66 4.96 -28.41
CA GLN A 24 3.66 6.09 -27.46
C GLN A 24 2.25 6.52 -27.08
N ILE A 25 1.35 6.67 -28.07
CA ILE A 25 -0.06 7.01 -27.84
C ILE A 25 -0.73 5.92 -26.99
N TYR A 26 -0.51 4.66 -27.35
CA TYR A 26 -1.03 3.53 -26.59
C TYR A 26 -0.53 3.54 -25.14
N ARG A 27 0.78 3.72 -24.93
CA ARG A 27 1.39 3.77 -23.60
C ARG A 27 0.80 4.89 -22.73
N THR A 28 0.57 6.08 -23.30
CA THR A 28 -0.05 7.19 -22.59
C THR A 28 -1.53 6.93 -22.32
N ALA A 29 -2.26 6.39 -23.30
CA ALA A 29 -3.68 6.08 -23.17
C ALA A 29 -3.96 4.94 -22.17
N THR A 30 -2.99 4.03 -21.96
CA THR A 30 -3.06 2.95 -20.96
C THR A 30 -2.26 3.27 -19.70
N ALA A 31 -1.84 4.52 -19.50
CA ALA A 31 -1.14 4.90 -18.29
C ALA A 31 -2.10 4.79 -17.09
N PHE A 32 -1.63 4.16 -16.02
CA PHE A 32 -2.39 4.06 -14.79
C PHE A 32 -2.28 5.38 -14.01
N HIS A 33 -3.42 6.02 -13.76
CA HIS A 33 -3.54 7.23 -12.98
C HIS A 33 -4.27 6.91 -11.68
N TYR A 34 -3.56 6.91 -10.55
CA TYR A 34 -4.11 6.48 -9.26
C TYR A 34 -5.44 7.18 -8.92
N GLU A 35 -5.49 8.49 -9.16
CA GLU A 35 -6.62 9.38 -8.93
C GLU A 35 -7.91 8.99 -9.70
N ASP A 36 -7.78 8.27 -10.82
CA ASP A 36 -8.92 7.80 -11.62
C ASP A 36 -9.57 6.52 -11.05
N HIS A 37 -8.91 5.86 -10.09
CA HIS A 37 -9.30 4.56 -9.55
C HIS A 37 -9.67 4.59 -8.07
N LEU A 38 -9.82 5.78 -7.47
CA LEU A 38 -9.96 5.98 -6.03
C LEU A 38 -11.11 5.19 -5.39
N ASP A 39 -12.22 5.04 -6.10
CA ASP A 39 -13.40 4.36 -5.56
C ASP A 39 -13.46 2.87 -5.95
N GLU A 40 -12.43 2.35 -6.65
CA GLU A 40 -12.32 0.93 -6.94
C GLU A 40 -11.95 0.13 -5.69
N VAL A 41 -12.53 -1.07 -5.56
CA VAL A 41 -12.20 -2.00 -4.47
C VAL A 41 -10.85 -2.66 -4.74
N VAL A 42 -9.95 -2.52 -3.76
CA VAL A 42 -8.61 -3.11 -3.79
C VAL A 42 -8.59 -4.43 -3.04
N ILE A 43 -9.23 -4.49 -1.86
CA ILE A 43 -9.24 -5.65 -0.97
C ILE A 43 -10.61 -5.77 -0.33
N SER A 44 -11.18 -6.96 -0.26
CA SER A 44 -12.37 -7.25 0.55
C SER A 44 -12.01 -8.23 1.66
N VAL A 45 -12.47 -7.98 2.88
CA VAL A 45 -12.28 -8.85 4.05
C VAL A 45 -13.63 -9.17 4.67
N ASP A 46 -14.00 -10.46 4.66
CA ASP A 46 -15.30 -10.97 5.13
C ASP A 46 -16.50 -10.21 4.53
N GLY A 47 -16.39 -9.81 3.26
CA GLY A 47 -17.42 -9.05 2.54
C GLY A 47 -17.42 -7.54 2.80
N ASN A 48 -16.47 -7.02 3.58
CA ASN A 48 -16.26 -5.58 3.75
C ASN A 48 -15.20 -5.09 2.77
N ASP A 49 -15.56 -4.12 1.93
CA ASP A 49 -14.72 -3.62 0.84
C ASP A 49 -13.84 -2.45 1.28
N LEU A 50 -12.56 -2.51 0.90
CA LEU A 50 -11.59 -1.42 0.98
C LEU A 50 -11.42 -0.79 -0.39
N THR A 51 -11.77 0.48 -0.50
CA THR A 51 -11.51 1.29 -1.70
C THR A 51 -10.04 1.71 -1.80
N LEU A 52 -9.58 2.04 -3.01
CA LEU A 52 -8.22 2.53 -3.23
C LEU A 52 -7.96 3.86 -2.49
N ARG A 53 -8.98 4.70 -2.35
CA ARG A 53 -8.93 5.94 -1.57
C ARG A 53 -8.57 5.66 -0.11
N GLU A 54 -9.26 4.70 0.51
CA GLU A 54 -9.00 4.33 1.89
C GLU A 54 -7.65 3.60 2.02
N PHE A 55 -7.32 2.70 1.09
CA PHE A 55 -6.01 2.05 1.05
C PHE A 55 -4.86 3.06 0.88
N GLY A 56 -5.15 4.23 0.31
CA GLY A 56 -4.24 5.37 0.19
C GLY A 56 -3.61 5.79 1.53
N TYR A 57 -4.30 5.59 2.66
CA TYR A 57 -3.72 5.83 3.99
C TYR A 57 -2.48 4.95 4.22
N TYR A 58 -2.62 3.65 3.96
CA TYR A 58 -1.55 2.68 4.18
C TYR A 58 -0.41 2.91 3.20
N ILE A 59 -0.72 3.19 1.93
CA ILE A 59 0.27 3.58 0.92
C ILE A 59 1.04 4.81 1.38
N TYR A 60 0.35 5.88 1.78
CA TYR A 60 0.99 7.11 2.25
C TYR A 60 1.94 6.85 3.43
N THR A 61 1.46 6.18 4.48
CA THR A 61 2.28 5.95 5.68
C THR A 61 3.49 5.07 5.40
N THR A 62 3.32 4.04 4.56
CA THR A 62 4.42 3.15 4.18
C THR A 62 5.42 3.86 3.28
N GLU A 63 4.96 4.63 2.29
CA GLU A 63 5.83 5.43 1.43
C GLU A 63 6.58 6.49 2.23
N GLU A 64 5.94 7.20 3.16
CA GLU A 64 6.61 8.18 4.01
C GLU A 64 7.70 7.53 4.87
N PHE A 65 7.44 6.35 5.43
CA PHE A 65 8.40 5.61 6.25
C PHE A 65 9.62 5.16 5.43
N VAL A 66 9.39 4.47 4.30
CA VAL A 66 10.47 3.95 3.45
C VAL A 66 11.22 5.10 2.77
N GLN A 67 10.54 6.21 2.44
CA GLN A 67 11.19 7.39 1.86
C GLN A 67 12.19 8.03 2.81
N LYS A 68 11.93 8.04 4.12
CA LYS A 68 12.91 8.51 5.12
C LYS A 68 14.18 7.67 5.07
N GLN A 69 14.06 6.36 4.90
CA GLN A 69 15.21 5.47 4.73
C GLN A 69 15.92 5.71 3.39
N ALA A 70 15.15 5.87 2.31
CA ALA A 70 15.66 6.15 0.98
C ALA A 70 16.52 7.43 0.94
N LEU A 71 16.04 8.50 1.57
CA LEU A 71 16.76 9.78 1.66
C LEU A 71 18.03 9.70 2.52
N LEU A 72 18.10 8.78 3.49
CA LEU A 72 19.32 8.52 4.25
C LEU A 72 20.33 7.69 3.45
N TYR A 73 19.84 6.79 2.59
CA TYR A 73 20.66 5.93 1.75
C TYR A 73 21.27 6.68 0.56
N ASP A 74 20.43 7.36 -0.22
CA ASP A 74 20.80 8.14 -1.40
C ASP A 74 19.89 9.38 -1.51
N PRO A 75 20.30 10.54 -0.95
CA PRO A 75 19.47 11.73 -0.94
C PRO A 75 19.25 12.33 -2.33
N GLU A 76 20.16 12.07 -3.28
CA GLU A 76 20.08 12.62 -4.63
C GLU A 76 19.21 11.76 -5.56
N ASP A 77 19.22 10.44 -5.36
CA ASP A 77 18.33 9.50 -6.04
C ASP A 77 17.66 8.50 -5.07
N PRO A 78 16.60 8.91 -4.35
CA PRO A 78 15.91 8.02 -3.41
C PRO A 78 15.31 6.78 -4.09
N LEU A 79 15.03 6.82 -5.40
CA LEU A 79 14.52 5.67 -6.14
C LEU A 79 15.54 4.54 -6.23
N HIS A 80 16.83 4.84 -6.07
CA HIS A 80 17.87 3.81 -5.93
C HIS A 80 17.52 2.84 -4.80
N TRP A 81 17.17 3.35 -3.62
CA TRP A 81 16.75 2.53 -2.48
C TRP A 81 15.47 1.74 -2.76
N TRP A 82 14.46 2.38 -3.36
CA TRP A 82 13.19 1.73 -3.70
C TRP A 82 13.35 0.55 -4.68
N ASN A 83 14.37 0.62 -5.54
CA ASN A 83 14.73 -0.42 -6.51
C ASN A 83 15.84 -1.36 -6.01
N THR A 84 16.29 -1.22 -4.77
CA THR A 84 17.23 -2.15 -4.16
C THR A 84 16.55 -3.50 -3.98
N HIS A 85 17.24 -4.56 -4.41
CA HIS A 85 16.82 -5.93 -4.22
C HIS A 85 17.55 -6.53 -3.02
N PHE A 86 16.79 -6.95 -2.00
CA PHE A 86 17.36 -7.66 -0.87
C PHE A 86 17.48 -9.15 -1.20
N SER A 87 18.69 -9.69 -1.13
CA SER A 87 18.95 -11.10 -1.41
C SER A 87 18.92 -11.91 -0.11
N ALA A 88 17.83 -12.67 0.10
CA ALA A 88 17.59 -13.48 1.28
C ALA A 88 17.09 -14.89 0.93
N GLY A 89 17.69 -15.51 -0.09
CA GLY A 89 17.27 -16.83 -0.54
C GLY A 89 15.85 -16.78 -1.15
N LEU A 90 14.93 -17.59 -0.64
CA LEU A 90 13.54 -17.65 -1.12
C LEU A 90 12.74 -16.36 -0.83
N ASP A 91 13.18 -15.56 0.15
CA ASP A 91 12.52 -14.30 0.54
C ASP A 91 13.14 -13.07 -0.15
N SER A 92 13.87 -13.29 -1.24
CA SER A 92 14.47 -12.20 -2.00
C SER A 92 13.40 -11.38 -2.71
N GLN A 93 13.42 -10.07 -2.53
CA GLN A 93 12.42 -9.16 -3.09
C GLN A 93 12.95 -7.72 -3.18
N PHE A 94 12.29 -6.91 -4.00
CA PHE A 94 12.56 -5.47 -4.03
C PHE A 94 11.99 -4.75 -2.81
N ILE A 95 12.61 -3.63 -2.40
CA ILE A 95 12.07 -2.78 -1.32
C ILE A 95 10.64 -2.31 -1.63
N SER A 96 10.34 -2.00 -2.89
CA SER A 96 8.97 -1.66 -3.31
C SER A 96 7.97 -2.81 -3.14
N GLU A 97 8.37 -4.05 -3.42
CA GLU A 97 7.52 -5.24 -3.21
C GLU A 97 7.28 -5.48 -1.72
N LEU A 98 8.34 -5.38 -0.90
CA LEU A 98 8.23 -5.46 0.55
C LEU A 98 7.29 -4.38 1.08
N ALA A 99 7.46 -3.13 0.65
CA ALA A 99 6.60 -2.01 1.06
C ALA A 99 5.13 -2.25 0.71
N MET A 100 4.83 -2.73 -0.51
CA MET A 100 3.46 -3.08 -0.88
C MET A 100 2.89 -4.19 0.01
N LYS A 101 3.68 -5.24 0.27
CA LYS A 101 3.30 -6.33 1.18
C LYS A 101 3.02 -5.81 2.58
N THR A 102 3.88 -4.93 3.10
CA THR A 102 3.69 -4.28 4.41
C THR A 102 2.38 -3.48 4.44
N ALA A 103 2.12 -2.61 3.45
CA ALA A 103 0.88 -1.83 3.40
C ALA A 103 -0.37 -2.73 3.43
N ILE A 104 -0.38 -3.81 2.63
CA ILE A 104 -1.47 -4.79 2.60
C ILE A 104 -1.61 -5.50 3.96
N ASN A 105 -0.52 -6.03 4.49
CA ASN A 105 -0.54 -6.80 5.73
C ASN A 105 -0.94 -5.96 6.95
N THR A 106 -0.48 -4.70 7.02
CA THR A 106 -0.90 -3.74 8.04
C THR A 106 -2.38 -3.40 7.93
N TYR A 107 -2.92 -3.24 6.70
CA TYR A 107 -4.37 -3.10 6.53
C TYR A 107 -5.12 -4.33 7.05
N LEU A 108 -4.71 -5.53 6.62
CA LEU A 108 -5.38 -6.78 6.98
C LEU A 108 -5.42 -6.97 8.50
N SER A 109 -4.31 -6.72 9.21
CA SER A 109 -4.29 -6.84 10.67
C SER A 109 -5.21 -5.81 11.32
N HIS A 110 -5.17 -4.55 10.89
CA HIS A 110 -6.03 -3.50 11.46
C HIS A 110 -7.51 -3.85 11.30
N ILE A 111 -7.96 -4.24 10.10
CA ILE A 111 -9.38 -4.47 9.84
C ILE A 111 -9.88 -5.77 10.50
N ILE A 112 -9.07 -6.83 10.50
CA ILE A 112 -9.42 -8.09 11.15
C ILE A 112 -9.55 -7.88 12.66
N TYR A 113 -8.53 -7.30 13.30
CA TYR A 113 -8.59 -7.06 14.73
C TYR A 113 -9.68 -6.05 15.11
N TYR A 114 -9.92 -5.04 14.28
CA TYR A 114 -11.05 -4.13 14.48
C TYR A 114 -12.39 -4.87 14.50
N ASN A 115 -12.63 -5.73 13.51
CA ASN A 115 -13.86 -6.51 13.42
C ASN A 115 -14.03 -7.45 14.62
N GLU A 116 -12.95 -8.12 15.05
CA GLU A 116 -12.96 -8.97 16.24
C GLU A 116 -13.18 -8.17 17.53
N ALA A 117 -12.57 -6.99 17.65
CA ALA A 117 -12.81 -6.07 18.76
C ALA A 117 -14.29 -5.70 18.85
N GLN A 118 -14.94 -5.41 17.72
CA GLN A 118 -16.37 -5.11 17.69
C GLN A 118 -17.22 -6.31 18.11
N ARG A 119 -16.90 -7.52 17.64
CA ARG A 119 -17.59 -8.76 18.06
C ARG A 119 -17.42 -9.02 19.55
N ALA A 120 -16.26 -8.69 20.10
CA ALA A 120 -15.97 -8.77 21.54
C ALA A 120 -16.60 -7.63 22.37
N GLY A 121 -17.34 -6.71 21.74
CA GLY A 121 -17.97 -5.58 22.42
C GLY A 121 -16.98 -4.52 22.93
N MET A 122 -15.76 -4.49 22.39
CA MET A 122 -14.77 -3.49 22.74
C MET A 122 -15.07 -2.16 22.07
N ALA A 123 -14.70 -1.07 22.74
CA ALA A 123 -14.79 0.27 22.21
C ALA A 123 -13.59 1.11 22.67
N LEU A 124 -13.29 2.16 21.90
CA LEU A 124 -12.43 3.24 22.35
C LEU A 124 -13.19 4.09 23.37
N ASN A 125 -12.50 4.53 24.42
CA ASN A 125 -13.04 5.54 25.33
C ASN A 125 -12.83 6.96 24.76
N THR A 126 -13.45 7.97 25.39
CA THR A 126 -13.38 9.37 24.94
C THR A 126 -11.94 9.89 24.74
N SER A 127 -11.02 9.56 25.65
CA SER A 127 -9.62 10.00 25.54
C SER A 127 -8.89 9.35 24.37
N GLN A 128 -9.21 8.08 24.07
CA GLN A 128 -8.68 7.38 22.91
C GLN A 128 -9.24 7.98 21.62
N GLU A 129 -10.53 8.31 21.58
CA GLU A 129 -11.17 8.98 20.44
C GLU A 129 -10.56 10.36 20.16
N GLU A 130 -10.32 11.16 21.20
CA GLU A 130 -9.68 12.47 21.09
C GLU A 130 -8.24 12.35 20.56
N THR A 131 -7.52 11.31 20.98
CA THR A 131 -6.15 11.03 20.52
C THR A 131 -6.16 10.65 19.04
N ALA A 132 -7.06 9.75 18.62
CA ALA A 132 -7.25 9.37 17.23
C ALA A 132 -7.60 10.57 16.34
N PHE A 133 -8.46 11.46 16.83
CA PHE A 133 -8.82 12.69 16.11
C PHE A 133 -7.62 13.63 15.96
N LYS A 134 -6.89 13.89 17.04
CA LYS A 134 -5.69 14.74 17.01
C LYS A 134 -4.64 14.19 16.04
N GLU A 135 -4.40 12.89 16.05
CA GLU A 135 -3.46 12.26 15.13
C GLU A 135 -3.91 12.41 13.66
N ALA A 136 -5.21 12.26 13.39
CA ALA A 136 -5.74 12.48 12.05
C ALA A 136 -5.51 13.90 11.55
N THR A 137 -5.78 14.90 12.39
CA THR A 137 -5.53 16.32 12.09
C THR A 137 -4.04 16.58 11.82
N GLU A 138 -3.15 16.02 12.65
CA GLU A 138 -1.70 16.18 12.49
C GLU A 138 -1.18 15.52 11.21
N LEU A 139 -1.64 14.29 10.92
CA LEU A 139 -1.28 13.57 9.71
C LEU A 139 -1.76 14.32 8.47
N TYR A 140 -3.04 14.71 8.43
CA TYR A 140 -3.61 15.44 7.32
C TYR A 140 -2.88 16.77 7.08
N SER A 141 -2.49 17.48 8.15
CA SER A 141 -1.74 18.73 8.07
C SER A 141 -0.33 18.57 7.50
N LYS A 142 0.31 17.40 7.70
CA LYS A 142 1.64 17.08 7.14
C LYS A 142 1.59 16.67 5.67
N MET A 143 0.45 16.13 5.21
CA MET A 143 0.29 15.78 3.79
C MET A 143 0.35 17.04 2.92
N SER A 144 1.12 16.99 1.83
CA SER A 144 1.10 18.03 0.80
C SER A 144 -0.21 18.00 0.02
N ASP A 145 -0.54 19.09 -0.67
CA ASP A 145 -1.72 19.13 -1.55
C ASP A 145 -1.65 18.04 -2.63
N PHE A 146 -0.45 17.78 -3.18
CA PHE A 146 -0.22 16.67 -4.09
C PHE A 146 -0.63 15.31 -3.47
N ASN A 147 -0.24 15.04 -2.22
CA ASN A 147 -0.56 13.78 -1.55
C ASN A 147 -2.08 13.65 -1.33
N ARG A 148 -2.74 14.73 -0.96
CA ARG A 148 -4.20 14.78 -0.74
C ARG A 148 -4.97 14.58 -2.04
N GLU A 149 -4.60 15.29 -3.10
CA GLU A 149 -5.20 15.16 -4.42
C GLU A 149 -4.99 13.76 -4.99
N ARG A 150 -3.75 13.24 -4.90
CA ARG A 150 -3.42 11.93 -5.43
C ARG A 150 -4.18 10.82 -4.75
N THR A 151 -4.18 10.80 -3.42
CA THR A 151 -4.80 9.71 -2.64
C THR A 151 -6.30 9.89 -2.46
N GLY A 152 -6.81 11.11 -2.64
CA GLY A 152 -8.18 11.47 -2.32
C GLY A 152 -8.52 11.38 -0.82
N LEU A 153 -7.51 11.29 0.05
CA LEU A 153 -7.68 11.25 1.49
C LEU A 153 -8.13 12.62 2.01
N ASN A 154 -9.05 12.59 2.96
CA ASN A 154 -9.43 13.74 3.76
C ASN A 154 -9.34 13.40 5.25
N GLU A 155 -9.37 14.42 6.10
CA GLU A 155 -9.23 14.26 7.55
C GLU A 155 -10.25 13.29 8.16
N VAL A 156 -11.51 13.31 7.68
CA VAL A 156 -12.57 12.41 8.15
C VAL A 156 -12.24 10.94 7.85
N LEU A 157 -11.78 10.67 6.63
CA LEU A 157 -11.39 9.33 6.22
C LEU A 157 -10.15 8.85 7.00
N ILE A 158 -9.14 9.71 7.15
CA ILE A 158 -7.95 9.42 7.95
C ILE A 158 -8.34 9.09 9.40
N TYR A 159 -9.20 9.90 10.02
CA TYR A 159 -9.72 9.64 11.36
C TYR A 159 -10.42 8.29 11.44
N SER A 160 -11.26 7.94 10.46
CA SER A 160 -11.94 6.63 10.44
C SER A 160 -10.96 5.44 10.37
N VAL A 161 -9.84 5.59 9.67
CA VAL A 161 -8.81 4.55 9.56
C VAL A 161 -8.02 4.44 10.87
N ILE A 162 -7.63 5.59 11.45
CA ILE A 162 -6.92 5.64 12.74
C ILE A 162 -7.78 5.05 13.87
N ARG A 163 -9.07 5.38 13.95
CA ARG A 163 -9.98 4.76 14.93
C ARG A 163 -10.03 3.23 14.79
N ARG A 164 -10.12 2.72 13.56
CA ARG A 164 -10.16 1.27 13.29
C ARG A 164 -8.86 0.61 13.72
N ARG A 165 -7.73 1.22 13.36
CA ARG A 165 -6.40 0.80 13.81
C ARG A 165 -6.33 0.74 15.34
N ASP A 166 -6.72 1.80 16.03
CA ASP A 166 -6.54 1.90 17.49
C ASP A 166 -7.44 0.91 18.24
N LEU A 167 -8.67 0.69 17.77
CA LEU A 167 -9.53 -0.34 18.34
C LEU A 167 -9.01 -1.75 18.02
N GLY A 168 -8.47 -1.97 16.82
CA GLY A 168 -7.81 -3.22 16.46
C GLY A 168 -6.56 -3.48 17.30
N ALA A 169 -5.73 -2.47 17.55
CA ALA A 169 -4.55 -2.56 18.41
C ALA A 169 -4.93 -2.95 19.84
N LYS A 170 -6.02 -2.37 20.38
CA LYS A 170 -6.56 -2.77 21.69
C LYS A 170 -6.96 -4.25 21.75
N TYR A 171 -7.49 -4.81 20.66
CA TYR A 171 -7.80 -6.23 20.59
C TYR A 171 -6.53 -7.09 20.45
N ALA A 172 -5.55 -6.65 19.67
CA ALA A 172 -4.25 -7.33 19.61
C ALA A 172 -3.55 -7.35 20.98
N GLU A 173 -3.60 -6.26 21.75
CA GLU A 173 -3.10 -6.21 23.13
C GLU A 173 -3.86 -7.21 24.05
N TYR A 174 -5.18 -7.32 23.88
CA TYR A 174 -5.96 -8.33 24.58
C TYR A 174 -5.49 -9.75 24.22
N LEU A 175 -5.26 -10.07 22.94
CA LEU A 175 -4.73 -11.38 22.54
C LEU A 175 -3.34 -11.63 23.14
N ALA A 176 -2.45 -10.65 23.09
CA ALA A 176 -1.08 -10.74 23.61
C ALA A 176 -1.06 -11.14 25.11
N LEU A 177 -2.06 -10.71 25.88
CA LEU A 177 -2.17 -11.00 27.32
C LEU A 177 -2.92 -12.30 27.65
N ASN A 178 -3.75 -12.79 26.73
CA ASN A 178 -4.71 -13.87 27.04
C ASN A 178 -4.50 -15.15 26.23
N MET A 179 -3.71 -15.11 25.15
CA MET A 179 -3.41 -16.28 24.32
C MET A 179 -2.08 -16.92 24.72
N ASP A 180 -1.97 -18.23 24.45
CA ASP A 180 -0.74 -18.99 24.60
C ASP A 180 0.06 -18.95 23.28
N PHE A 181 1.28 -18.41 23.34
CA PHE A 181 2.20 -18.30 22.22
C PHE A 181 3.40 -19.25 22.35
N SER A 182 3.38 -20.22 23.27
CA SER A 182 4.50 -21.12 23.57
C SER A 182 5.05 -21.94 22.39
N GLY A 183 4.31 -22.01 21.28
CA GLY A 183 4.72 -22.67 20.04
C GLY A 183 5.33 -21.76 18.97
N PHE A 184 5.61 -20.49 19.28
CA PHE A 184 6.10 -19.51 18.32
C PHE A 184 7.42 -18.87 18.78
N ASP A 185 8.28 -18.57 17.81
CA ASP A 185 9.63 -18.04 18.03
C ASP A 185 9.65 -16.50 17.91
N ASP A 186 8.84 -15.79 18.70
CA ASP A 186 8.89 -14.32 18.80
C ASP A 186 8.05 -13.81 19.99
N GLU A 187 8.23 -12.53 20.35
CA GLU A 187 7.38 -11.88 21.35
C GLU A 187 5.95 -11.67 20.83
N PRO A 188 4.90 -11.72 21.69
CA PRO A 188 3.50 -11.65 21.26
C PRO A 188 3.16 -10.47 20.33
N GLY A 189 3.75 -9.30 20.57
CA GLY A 189 3.53 -8.13 19.72
C GLY A 189 4.05 -8.29 18.29
N ALA A 190 5.20 -8.93 18.11
CA ALA A 190 5.75 -9.24 16.79
C ALA A 190 4.92 -10.33 16.10
N LEU A 191 4.52 -11.36 16.85
CA LEU A 191 3.67 -12.45 16.35
C LEU A 191 2.31 -11.98 15.85
N LEU A 192 1.72 -10.98 16.50
CA LEU A 192 0.42 -10.40 16.16
C LEU A 192 0.50 -9.28 15.13
N ALA A 193 1.70 -8.82 14.75
CA ALA A 193 1.89 -7.84 13.68
C ALA A 193 1.34 -8.38 12.35
N GLY A 194 1.08 -7.48 11.38
CA GLY A 194 0.49 -7.88 10.11
C GLY A 194 1.35 -8.87 9.32
N ASP A 195 2.65 -8.92 9.53
CA ASP A 195 3.60 -9.89 8.98
C ASP A 195 4.07 -10.93 10.00
N GLY A 196 3.54 -10.89 11.23
CA GLY A 196 3.87 -11.82 12.29
C GLY A 196 3.34 -13.22 12.07
N ASP A 197 4.09 -14.22 12.54
CA ASP A 197 3.80 -15.63 12.27
C ASP A 197 2.45 -16.08 12.82
N TYR A 198 2.05 -15.60 13.99
CA TYR A 198 0.74 -15.96 14.55
C TYR A 198 -0.39 -15.34 13.72
N PHE A 199 -0.27 -14.07 13.35
CA PHE A 199 -1.27 -13.43 12.50
C PHE A 199 -1.38 -14.13 11.14
N GLN A 200 -0.26 -14.39 10.46
CA GLN A 200 -0.23 -14.97 9.12
C GLN A 200 -0.73 -16.43 9.08
N ASN A 201 -0.37 -17.25 10.08
CA ASN A 201 -0.63 -18.68 10.06
C ASN A 201 -1.85 -19.11 10.88
N VAL A 202 -2.31 -18.31 11.85
CA VAL A 202 -3.43 -18.65 12.73
C VAL A 202 -4.63 -17.75 12.47
N ILE A 203 -4.44 -16.43 12.47
CA ILE A 203 -5.57 -15.48 12.44
C ILE A 203 -6.07 -15.28 11.01
N LEU A 204 -5.21 -14.81 10.11
CA LEU A 204 -5.56 -14.47 8.73
C LEU A 204 -6.28 -15.62 7.98
N PRO A 205 -5.90 -16.91 8.12
CA PRO A 205 -6.58 -18.02 7.44
C PRO A 205 -8.04 -18.25 7.87
N GLN A 206 -8.48 -17.66 8.98
CA GLN A 206 -9.87 -17.74 9.45
C GLN A 206 -10.79 -16.74 8.73
N HIS A 207 -10.23 -15.82 7.95
CA HIS A 207 -10.96 -14.76 7.26
C HIS A 207 -10.94 -14.97 5.74
N THR A 208 -12.00 -14.51 5.08
CA THR A 208 -12.06 -14.50 3.62
C THR A 208 -11.49 -13.21 3.09
N VAL A 209 -10.33 -13.29 2.41
CA VAL A 209 -9.66 -12.14 1.80
C VAL A 209 -9.67 -12.26 0.29
N VAL A 210 -10.23 -11.26 -0.39
CA VAL A 210 -10.23 -11.16 -1.85
C VAL A 210 -9.42 -9.92 -2.24
N LYS A 211 -8.37 -10.10 -3.04
CA LYS A 211 -7.52 -9.00 -3.52
C LYS A 211 -7.78 -8.75 -5.01
N ASN A 212 -7.86 -7.48 -5.39
CA ASN A 212 -7.86 -7.06 -6.78
C ASN A 212 -6.43 -7.05 -7.31
N GLU A 213 -5.90 -8.24 -7.62
CA GLU A 213 -4.52 -8.44 -8.08
C GLU A 213 -4.18 -7.61 -9.32
N LYS A 214 -5.17 -7.40 -10.20
CA LYS A 214 -5.00 -6.56 -11.39
C LYS A 214 -4.74 -5.11 -10.99
N LEU A 215 -5.53 -4.53 -10.10
CA LEU A 215 -5.34 -3.16 -9.64
C LEU A 215 -4.02 -3.02 -8.86
N ILE A 216 -3.76 -3.93 -7.91
CA ILE A 216 -2.53 -3.93 -7.08
C ILE A 216 -1.28 -3.95 -7.95
N LYS A 217 -1.24 -4.77 -9.01
CA LYS A 217 -0.09 -4.83 -9.93
C LYS A 217 0.23 -3.51 -10.64
N HIS A 218 -0.74 -2.61 -10.79
CA HIS A 218 -0.53 -1.29 -11.39
C HIS A 218 -0.10 -0.24 -10.36
N LEU A 219 -0.25 -0.51 -9.06
CA LEU A 219 0.15 0.40 -7.99
C LEU A 219 1.69 0.40 -7.85
N LYS A 220 2.32 1.49 -8.27
CA LYS A 220 3.76 1.68 -8.17
C LYS A 220 4.11 2.37 -6.86
N ILE A 221 4.15 1.62 -5.76
CA ILE A 221 4.59 2.16 -4.47
C ILE A 221 6.04 2.66 -4.55
N GLY A 222 6.34 3.72 -3.80
CA GLY A 222 7.52 4.56 -3.94
C GLY A 222 7.37 5.65 -5.00
N ARG A 223 6.20 5.79 -5.64
CA ARG A 223 5.89 6.77 -6.69
C ARG A 223 4.48 7.36 -6.61
N ILE A 224 3.66 6.96 -5.63
CA ILE A 224 2.28 7.44 -5.52
C ILE A 224 2.28 8.77 -4.79
N THR A 225 2.86 8.84 -3.59
CA THR A 225 2.92 10.04 -2.75
C THR A 225 4.34 10.61 -2.62
N VAL A 226 5.35 9.88 -3.09
CA VAL A 226 6.77 10.26 -3.05
C VAL A 226 7.42 10.11 -4.42
N ASN A 227 8.61 10.70 -4.61
CA ASN A 227 9.42 10.56 -5.85
C ASN A 227 8.69 10.88 -7.16
N ASN A 228 7.87 11.93 -7.17
CA ASN A 228 7.05 12.34 -8.31
C ASN A 228 7.84 13.08 -9.41
N ARG A 229 9.12 12.76 -9.60
CA ARG A 229 9.99 13.29 -10.66
C ARG A 229 10.07 12.32 -11.83
#